data_AF-A0A558BCL4-F1
#
_entry.id   AF-A0A558BCL4-F1
#
_cell.length_a   1.000
_cell.length_b   1.000
_cell.length_c   1.000
_cell.angle_alpha   90.00
_cell.angle_beta   90.00
_cell.angle_gamma   90.00
#
_symmetry.space_group_name_H-M   'P 1'
#
loop_
_entity.id
_entity.type
_entity.pdbx_description
1 polymer ?
#
loop_
_entity_poly.entity_id
_entity_poly.type
_entity_poly.pdbx_seq_one_letter_code
_entity_poly.pdbx_strand_id
1 'polypeptide(L)' 'MARKTKAEAENTRQAILDAAEQVFVRKGVAHASLEEIAQTAQVTRGAVYWHFQNKSDVFDAMLARISHAA' A
#
# COMPACT_ATOMS: atom_id res chain seq x y z
N MET A 1 12.37 -14.60 -12.74
CA MET A 1 11.35 -14.83 -11.70
C MET A 1 10.02 -15.07 -12.39
N ALA A 2 9.25 -16.07 -11.97
CA ALA A 2 7.93 -16.35 -12.56
C ALA A 2 6.98 -15.17 -12.31
N ARG A 3 6.11 -14.87 -13.27
CA ARG A 3 5.07 -13.84 -13.15
C ARG A 3 4.16 -14.20 -11.96
N LYS A 4 4.05 -13.32 -10.96
CA LYS A 4 3.08 -13.50 -9.86
C LYS A 4 1.67 -13.68 -10.42
N THR A 5 0.90 -14.55 -9.79
CA THR A 5 -0.52 -14.75 -10.11
C THR A 5 -1.32 -13.49 -9.77
N LYS A 6 -2.51 -13.35 -10.37
CA LYS A 6 -3.41 -12.24 -10.08
C LYS A 6 -3.81 -12.19 -8.59
N ALA A 7 -3.97 -13.36 -7.95
CA ALA A 7 -4.29 -13.47 -6.53
C ALA A 7 -3.13 -12.99 -5.64
N GLU A 8 -1.88 -13.38 -5.94
CA GLU A 8 -0.71 -12.92 -5.19
C GLU A 8 -0.48 -11.41 -5.33
N ALA A 9 -0.75 -10.86 -6.52
CA ALA A 9 -0.74 -9.43 -6.76
C ALA A 9 -1.78 -8.71 -5.88
N GLU A 10 -3.02 -9.20 -5.83
CA GLU A 10 -4.05 -8.58 -4.98
C GLU A 10 -3.72 -8.69 -3.49
N ASN A 11 -3.20 -9.83 -3.02
CA ASN A 11 -2.75 -9.97 -1.63
C ASN A 11 -1.64 -8.98 -1.28
N THR A 12 -0.68 -8.78 -2.20
CA THR A 12 0.38 -7.77 -2.03
C THR A 12 -0.21 -6.36 -1.96
N ARG A 13 -1.18 -6.04 -2.81
CA ARG A 13 -1.88 -4.75 -2.81
C ARG A 13 -2.57 -4.49 -1.47
N GLN A 14 -3.28 -5.48 -0.92
CA GLN A 14 -3.98 -5.35 0.36
C GLN A 14 -3.01 -5.14 1.52
N ALA A 15 -1.92 -5.92 1.57
CA ALA A 15 -0.88 -5.75 2.59
C ALA A 15 -0.26 -4.34 2.56
N ILE A 16 -0.09 -3.75 1.37
CA ILE A 16 0.37 -2.37 1.22
C ILE A 16 -0.65 -1.38 1.80
N LEU A 17 -1.95 -1.59 1.58
CA LEU A 17 -2.99 -0.71 2.12
C LEU A 17 -3.11 -0.81 3.64
N ASP A 18 -2.99 -2.01 4.22
CA ASP A 18 -2.97 -2.20 5.68
C ASP A 18 -1.77 -1.50 6.33
N ALA A 19 -0.59 -1.65 5.71
CA ALA A 19 0.61 -0.95 6.14
C ALA A 19 0.47 0.57 5.99
N ALA A 20 -0.12 1.05 4.90
CA ALA A 20 -0.36 2.46 4.67
C ALA A 20 -1.23 3.07 5.77
N GLU A 21 -2.32 2.38 6.16
CA GLU A 21 -3.19 2.80 7.25
C GLU A 21 -2.41 2.95 8.57
N GLN A 22 -1.64 1.93 8.96
CA GLN A 22 -0.81 1.99 10.16
C GLN A 22 0.20 3.14 10.13
N VAL A 23 0.87 3.31 8.99
CA VAL A 23 1.89 4.33 8.78
C VAL A 23 1.27 5.72 8.80
N PHE A 24 0.13 5.95 8.14
CA PHE A 24 -0.56 7.24 8.11
C PHE A 24 -1.15 7.61 9.47
N VAL A 25 -1.75 6.66 10.20
CA VAL A 25 -2.26 6.90 11.56
C VAL A 25 -1.13 7.30 12.51
N ARG A 26 0.04 6.68 12.40
CA ARG A 26 1.16 6.91 13.33
C ARG A 26 1.82 8.29 13.18
N LYS A 27 1.92 8.85 11.97
CA LYS A 27 2.71 10.07 11.72
C LYS A 27 2.06 11.10 10.80
N GLY A 28 0.83 10.84 10.34
CA GLY A 28 0.15 11.64 9.34
C GLY A 28 0.67 11.40 7.92
N VAL A 29 -0.16 11.75 6.94
CA VAL A 29 0.13 11.56 5.51
C VAL A 29 1.35 12.36 5.06
N ALA A 30 1.52 13.59 5.55
CA ALA A 30 2.62 14.48 5.17
C ALA A 30 4.00 13.85 5.44
N HIS A 31 4.17 13.22 6.61
CA HIS A 31 5.44 12.62 7.04
C HIS A 31 5.60 11.15 6.62
N ALA A 32 4.62 10.58 5.92
CA ALA A 32 4.71 9.23 5.39
C ALA A 32 5.51 9.13 4.09
N SER A 33 6.11 7.95 3.86
CA SER A 33 6.89 7.64 2.66
C SER A 33 6.48 6.25 2.13
N LEU A 34 6.57 6.05 0.82
CA LEU A 34 6.33 4.73 0.20
C LEU A 34 7.34 3.68 0.67
N GLU A 35 8.54 4.10 1.05
CA GLU A 35 9.57 3.22 1.56
C GLU A 35 9.20 2.65 2.94
N GLU A 36 8.72 3.49 3.86
CA GLU A 36 8.27 3.00 5.16
C GLU A 36 7.00 2.15 5.05
N ILE A 37 6.11 2.44 4.09
CA ILE A 37 4.97 1.59 3.80
C ILE A 37 5.44 0.22 3.29
N ALA A 38 6.42 0.18 2.38
CA ALA A 38 7.00 -1.07 1.88
C ALA A 38 7.61 -1.90 3.02
N GLN A 39 8.40 -1.26 3.90
CA GLN A 39 9.00 -1.89 5.07
C GLN A 39 7.94 -2.45 6.02
N THR A 40 6.89 -1.67 6.31
CA THR A 40 5.79 -2.08 7.20
C THR A 40 5.00 -3.24 6.59
N ALA A 41 4.77 -3.24 5.28
CA ALA A 41 4.11 -4.32 4.53
C ALA A 41 5.01 -5.55 4.29
N GLN A 42 6.29 -5.50 4.68
CA GLN A 42 7.29 -6.54 4.42
C GLN A 42 7.44 -6.87 2.92
N VAL A 43 7.35 -5.85 2.07
CA VAL A 43 7.56 -5.97 0.61
C VAL A 43 8.70 -5.07 0.14
N THR A 44 9.17 -5.31 -1.08
CA THR A 44 10.17 -4.42 -1.68
C THR A 44 9.52 -3.08 -2.08
N ARG A 45 10.32 -2.01 -2.11
CA ARG A 45 9.87 -0.70 -2.62
C ARG A 45 9.35 -0.80 -4.06
N GLY A 46 9.97 -1.64 -4.90
CA GLY A 46 9.53 -1.90 -6.26
C GLY A 46 8.14 -2.55 -6.35
N ALA A 47 7.78 -3.39 -5.39
CA ALA A 47 6.43 -3.96 -5.32
C ALA A 47 5.38 -2.87 -5.03
N VAL A 48 5.69 -1.89 -4.17
CA VAL A 48 4.81 -0.73 -3.95
C VAL A 48 4.63 0.08 -5.24
N TYR A 49 5.73 0.40 -5.93
CA TYR A 49 5.68 1.13 -7.19
C TYR A 49 4.98 0.39 -8.33
N TRP A 50 4.91 -0.94 -8.27
CA TRP A 50 4.15 -1.72 -9.23
C TRP A 50 2.63 -1.54 -9.06
N HIS A 51 2.17 -1.23 -7.84
CA HIS A 51 0.76 -1.03 -7.52
C HIS A 51 0.33 0.44 -7.51
N PHE A 52 1.22 1.34 -7.09
CA PHE A 52 0.91 2.75 -6.82
C PHE A 52 2.04 3.64 -7.32
N GLN A 53 1.73 4.70 -8.07
CA GLN A 53 2.75 5.57 -8.64
C GLN A 53 3.32 6.51 -7.58
N ASN A 54 2.49 6.93 -6.63
CA ASN A 54 2.86 7.86 -5.58
C ASN A 54 2.09 7.61 -4.27
N LYS A 55 2.41 8.38 -3.22
CA LYS A 55 1.79 8.29 -1.89
C LYS A 55 0.31 8.65 -1.88
N SER A 56 -0.12 9.60 -2.72
CA SER A 56 -1.51 10.00 -2.84
C SER A 56 -2.35 8.86 -3.42
N ASP A 57 -1.85 8.14 -4.43
CA ASP A 57 -2.56 6.97 -4.99
C ASP A 57 -2.82 5.89 -3.92
N VAL A 58 -1.85 5.67 -3.02
CA VAL A 58 -2.01 4.75 -1.88
C VAL A 58 -3.08 5.25 -0.93
N PHE A 59 -3.05 6.54 -0.60
CA PHE A 59 -4.02 7.16 0.31
C PHE A 59 -5.45 7.11 -0.25
N ASP A 60 -5.64 7.45 -1.53
CA ASP A 60 -6.93 7.43 -2.19
C ASP A 60 -7.48 6.00 -2.28
N ALA A 61 -6.64 5.02 -2.62
CA ALA A 61 -7.04 3.62 -2.65
C ALA A 61 -7.39 3.06 -1.26
N MET A 62 -6.67 3.50 -0.21
CA MET A 62 -6.96 3.15 1.18
C MET A 62 -8.31 3.74 1.61
N LEU A 63 -8.59 5.00 1.29
CA LEU A 63 -9.88 5.64 1.57
C LEU A 63 -11.03 4.96 0.81
N ALA A 64 -10.84 4.65 -0.48
CA ALA A 64 -11.83 3.95 -1.27
C ALA A 64 -12.20 2.58 -0.66
N ARG A 65 -11.22 1.86 -0.09
CA ARG A 65 -11.45 0.61 0.63
C ARG A 65 -12.41 0.76 1.82
N ILE A 66 -12.30 1.86 2.56
CA ILE A 66 -13.16 2.16 3.72
C ILE A 66 -14.56 2.56 3.25
N SER A 67 -14.66 3.41 2.22
CA SER A 67 -15.94 3.90 1.70
C SER A 67 -16.81 2.80 1.06
N HIS A 68 -16.21 1.70 0.62
CA HIS A 68 -16.92 0.55 0.05
C HIS A 68 -17.15 -0.60 1.07
N ALA A 69 -16.74 -0.44 2.32
CA ALA A 69 -16.93 -1.44 3.38
C ALA A 69 -18.27 -1.30 4.14
N ALA A 70 -19.24 -0.56 3.59
CA ALA A 70 -20.59 -0.38 4.14
C ALA A 70 -21.64 -1.26 3.42
#